data_AF-A0A257M5L4-F1
#
_entry.id   AF-A0A257M5L4-F1
#
_cell.length_a   1.000
_cell.length_b   1.000
_cell.length_c   1.000
_cell.angle_alpha   90.00
_cell.angle_beta   90.00
_cell.angle_gamma   90.00
#
_symmetry.space_group_name_H-M   'P 1'
#
loop_
_entity.id
_entity.type
_entity.pdbx_description
1 polymer ?
#
loop_
_entity_poly.entity_id
_entity_poly.type
_entity_poly.pdbx_seq_one_letter_code
_entity_poly.pdbx_strand_id
1 'polypeptide(L)'
;MLKDFSISALIAGFVSVLVGFTSSVAIIFTATQNLHATPEQTASWLWAIGIGMAIPTLAFSLITRKPILIAWSTPGAAVIGAAAAGGHLTMAQAIGTFLFSAVLMVIAGFSGGFERVMKRLPLPLASALLAGVLAKFAMDAFVVVPKNPLLVLSMAAA
;
A
#
# COMPACT_ATOMS: atom_id res chain seq x y z
N MET A 1 20.03 -7.62 17.65
CA MET A 1 19.26 -8.38 16.66
C MET A 1 19.46 -9.90 16.78
N LEU A 2 20.64 -10.49 16.53
CA LEU A 2 20.79 -11.96 16.70
C LEU A 2 20.59 -12.45 18.15
N LYS A 3 20.87 -11.61 19.16
CA LYS A 3 20.54 -11.87 20.58
C LYS A 3 19.05 -11.70 20.92
N ASP A 4 18.27 -11.03 20.07
CA ASP A 4 16.83 -10.77 20.25
C ASP A 4 15.97 -11.72 19.40
N PHE A 5 16.63 -12.63 18.67
CA PHE A 5 16.01 -13.60 17.79
C PHE A 5 15.41 -14.73 18.63
N SER A 6 14.19 -14.51 19.12
CA SER A 6 13.40 -15.54 19.77
C SER A 6 12.40 -16.15 18.80
N ILE A 7 12.00 -17.40 19.02
CA ILE A 7 10.90 -18.04 18.29
C ILE A 7 9.63 -17.19 18.38
N SER A 8 9.38 -16.54 19.52
CA SER A 8 8.26 -15.62 19.69
C SER A 8 8.34 -14.41 18.77
N ALA A 9 9.52 -13.83 18.56
CA ALA A 9 9.71 -12.70 17.65
C ALA A 9 9.50 -13.11 16.18
N LEU A 10 9.95 -14.31 15.81
CA LEU A 10 9.71 -14.86 14.47
C LEU A 10 8.22 -15.09 14.21
N ILE A 11 7.50 -15.71 15.15
CA ILE A 11 6.06 -15.96 15.04
C ILE A 11 5.30 -14.63 15.00
N ALA A 12 5.62 -13.67 15.88
CA ALA A 12 4.98 -12.37 15.88
C ALA A 12 5.19 -11.61 14.57
N GLY A 13 6.42 -11.65 14.02
CA GLY A 13 6.72 -11.08 12.71
C GLY A 13 5.94 -11.75 11.58
N PHE A 14 5.88 -13.08 11.57
CA PHE A 14 5.13 -13.85 10.58
C PHE A 14 3.62 -13.56 10.62
N VAL A 15 3.02 -13.57 11.81
CA VAL A 15 1.59 -13.25 12.00
C VAL A 15 1.31 -11.80 11.58
N SER A 16 2.18 -10.86 11.94
CA SER A 16 2.03 -9.44 11.54
C SER A 16 2.04 -9.28 10.01
N VAL A 17 2.94 -9.98 9.32
CA VAL A 17 2.99 -9.97 7.85
C VAL A 17 1.75 -10.62 7.25
N LEU A 18 1.31 -11.78 7.74
CA LEU A 18 0.11 -12.45 7.23
C LEU A 18 -1.12 -11.55 7.38
N VAL A 19 -1.36 -11.02 8.58
CA VAL A 19 -2.51 -10.17 8.86
C VAL A 19 -2.48 -8.89 8.01
N GLY A 20 -1.32 -8.22 7.93
CA GLY A 20 -1.17 -7.00 7.13
C GLY A 20 -1.26 -7.21 5.62
N PHE A 21 -0.78 -8.36 5.12
CA PHE A 21 -0.90 -8.70 3.70
C PHE A 21 -2.35 -9.02 3.34
N THR A 22 -3.00 -9.89 4.11
CA THR A 22 -4.39 -10.29 3.85
C THR A 22 -5.36 -9.11 3.85
N SER A 23 -5.16 -8.11 4.71
CA SER A 23 -6.09 -6.96 4.80
C SER A 23 -6.07 -6.04 3.59
N SER A 24 -4.92 -5.86 2.93
CA SER A 24 -4.74 -4.77 1.94
C SER A 24 -4.61 -5.24 0.50
N VAL A 25 -4.38 -6.54 0.30
CA VAL A 25 -4.19 -7.12 -1.03
C VAL A 25 -5.46 -7.05 -1.89
N ALA A 26 -6.64 -7.00 -1.29
CA ALA A 26 -7.91 -6.82 -2.00
C ALA A 26 -7.92 -5.55 -2.89
N ILE A 27 -7.22 -4.49 -2.46
CA ILE A 27 -7.10 -3.24 -3.21
C ILE A 27 -6.25 -3.45 -4.47
N ILE A 28 -5.18 -4.24 -4.38
CA ILE A 28 -4.35 -4.58 -5.53
C ILE A 28 -5.15 -5.38 -6.55
N PHE A 29 -5.93 -6.38 -6.10
CA PHE A 29 -6.80 -7.15 -6.99
C PHE A 29 -7.84 -6.27 -7.70
N THR A 30 -8.44 -5.33 -6.97
CA THR A 30 -9.40 -4.39 -7.56
C THR A 30 -8.72 -3.47 -8.59
N ALA A 31 -7.51 -2.98 -8.28
CA ALA A 31 -6.74 -2.15 -9.20
C ALA A 31 -6.30 -2.93 -10.46
N THR A 32 -5.86 -4.18 -10.32
CA THR A 32 -5.47 -5.03 -11.47
C THR A 32 -6.64 -5.40 -12.34
N GLN A 33 -7.82 -5.66 -11.75
CA GLN A 33 -9.06 -5.88 -12.48
C GLN A 33 -9.46 -4.67 -13.31
N ASN A 34 -9.40 -3.46 -12.72
CA ASN A 34 -9.69 -2.21 -13.44
C ASN A 34 -8.68 -1.90 -14.54
N LEU A 35 -7.45 -2.42 -14.43
CA LEU A 35 -6.41 -2.32 -15.45
C LEU A 35 -6.47 -3.43 -16.51
N HIS A 36 -7.44 -4.35 -16.39
CA HIS A 36 -7.55 -5.56 -17.23
C HIS A 36 -6.27 -6.40 -17.25
N ALA A 37 -5.55 -6.45 -16.12
CA ALA A 37 -4.30 -7.18 -16.01
C ALA A 37 -4.53 -8.70 -16.00
N THR A 38 -3.60 -9.44 -16.59
CA THR A 38 -3.67 -10.91 -16.58
C THR A 38 -3.37 -11.48 -15.18
N PRO A 39 -3.75 -12.74 -14.90
CA PRO A 39 -3.39 -13.40 -13.65
C PRO A 39 -1.87 -13.40 -13.39
N GLU A 40 -1.06 -13.59 -14.43
CA GLU A 40 0.40 -13.58 -14.34
C GLU A 40 0.92 -12.19 -13.97
N GLN A 41 0.33 -11.12 -14.52
CA GLN A 41 0.69 -9.75 -14.18
C GLN A 41 0.31 -9.41 -12.74
N THR A 42 -0.85 -9.88 -12.26
CA THR A 42 -1.29 -9.69 -10.88
C THR A 42 -0.34 -10.41 -9.90
N ALA A 43 0.00 -11.66 -10.19
CA ALA A 43 0.95 -12.43 -9.39
C ALA A 43 2.35 -11.78 -9.38
N SER A 44 2.81 -11.30 -10.55
CA SER A 44 4.08 -10.58 -10.69
C SER A 44 4.10 -9.31 -9.85
N TRP A 45 3.01 -8.53 -9.85
CA TRP A 45 2.92 -7.30 -9.05
C TRP A 45 2.96 -7.59 -7.55
N LEU A 46 2.18 -8.58 -7.07
CA LEU A 46 2.21 -8.98 -5.66
C LEU A 46 3.60 -9.46 -5.23
N TRP A 47 4.28 -10.23 -6.08
CA TRP A 47 5.64 -10.69 -5.83
C TRP A 47 6.65 -9.53 -5.77
N ALA A 48 6.56 -8.60 -6.72
CA ALA A 48 7.40 -7.40 -6.77
C ALA A 48 7.22 -6.51 -5.55
N ILE A 49 5.98 -6.32 -5.06
CA ILE A 49 5.70 -5.59 -3.82
C ILE A 49 6.33 -6.29 -2.62
N GLY A 50 6.13 -7.61 -2.50
CA GLY A 50 6.67 -8.40 -1.39
C GLY A 50 8.18 -8.26 -1.29
N ILE A 51 8.89 -8.42 -2.41
CA ILE A 51 10.36 -8.28 -2.47
C ILE A 51 10.79 -6.82 -2.28
N GLY A 52 10.09 -5.89 -2.94
CA GLY A 52 10.36 -4.46 -2.86
C GLY A 52 10.24 -3.88 -1.46
N MET A 53 9.48 -4.54 -0.58
CA MET A 53 9.42 -4.20 0.85
C MET A 53 10.38 -5.02 1.69
N ALA A 54 10.45 -6.33 1.48
CA ALA A 54 11.24 -7.23 2.30
C ALA A 54 12.74 -6.91 2.24
N ILE A 55 13.30 -6.73 1.05
CA ILE A 55 14.74 -6.47 0.89
C ILE A 55 15.14 -5.14 1.55
N PRO A 56 14.49 -4.00 1.26
CA PRO A 56 14.87 -2.74 1.87
C PRO A 56 14.62 -2.72 3.39
N THR A 57 13.49 -3.26 3.85
CA THR A 57 13.18 -3.40 5.30
C THR A 57 14.31 -4.13 6.01
N LEU A 58 14.72 -5.29 5.48
CA LEU A 58 15.79 -6.09 6.05
C LEU A 58 17.14 -5.35 6.00
N ALA A 59 17.51 -4.82 4.84
CA ALA A 59 18.77 -4.13 4.63
C ALA A 59 18.92 -2.92 5.55
N PHE A 60 17.94 -2.01 5.56
CA PHE A 60 17.98 -0.82 6.42
C PHE A 60 17.89 -1.17 7.90
N SER A 61 17.10 -2.17 8.28
CA SER A 61 17.06 -2.60 9.68
C SER A 61 18.40 -3.14 10.16
N LEU A 62 19.12 -3.91 9.32
CA LEU A 62 20.44 -4.44 9.65
C LEU A 62 21.52 -3.36 9.68
N ILE A 63 21.53 -2.46 8.68
CA ILE A 63 22.53 -1.38 8.58
C ILE A 63 22.36 -0.38 9.73
N THR A 64 21.12 0.05 10.00
CA THR A 64 20.86 1.07 11.03
C THR A 64 20.73 0.49 12.44
N ARG A 65 20.63 -0.84 12.56
CA ARG A 65 20.33 -1.56 13.80
C ARG A 65 19.06 -1.07 14.51
N LYS A 66 18.08 -0.60 13.73
CA LYS A 66 16.76 -0.14 14.20
C LYS A 66 15.67 -0.95 13.50
N PRO A 67 14.51 -1.21 14.14
CA PRO A 67 13.39 -1.89 13.49
C PRO A 67 12.73 -0.95 12.47
N ILE A 68 13.21 -0.94 11.23
CA ILE A 68 12.67 -0.11 10.15
C ILE A 68 11.72 -0.97 9.34
N LEU A 69 10.48 -0.50 9.15
CA LEU A 69 9.49 -1.14 8.28
C LEU A 69 9.25 -0.27 7.04
N ILE A 70 9.55 -0.82 5.86
CA ILE A 70 9.20 -0.19 4.58
C ILE A 70 7.90 -0.81 4.11
N ALA A 71 6.86 0.02 4.01
CA ALA A 71 5.52 -0.37 3.55
C ALA A 71 5.24 0.11 2.12
N TRP A 72 4.28 -0.54 1.44
CA TRP A 72 3.79 -0.09 0.13
C TRP A 72 2.81 1.08 0.30
N SER A 73 2.51 1.77 -0.80
CA SER A 73 1.51 2.85 -0.80
C SER A 73 0.12 2.32 -1.12
N THR A 74 -0.65 1.96 -0.09
CA THR A 74 -2.06 1.57 -0.23
C THR A 74 -2.89 2.68 -0.92
N PRO A 75 -2.73 3.97 -0.57
CA PRO A 75 -3.39 5.06 -1.28
C PRO A 75 -3.00 5.13 -2.75
N GLY A 76 -1.73 4.86 -3.09
CA GLY A 76 -1.26 4.89 -4.48
C GLY A 76 -1.93 3.83 -5.35
N ALA A 77 -2.07 2.61 -4.84
CA ALA A 77 -2.81 1.54 -5.53
C ALA A 77 -4.29 1.89 -5.72
N ALA A 78 -4.93 2.47 -4.69
CA ALA A 78 -6.32 2.91 -4.78
C ALA A 78 -6.52 4.03 -5.82
N VAL A 79 -5.62 5.01 -5.86
CA VAL A 79 -5.68 6.11 -6.85
C VAL A 79 -5.53 5.59 -8.28
N ILE A 80 -4.57 4.71 -8.53
CA ILE A 80 -4.39 4.10 -9.86
C ILE A 80 -5.59 3.21 -10.22
N GLY A 81 -6.09 2.41 -9.29
CA GLY A 81 -7.28 1.58 -9.53
C GLY A 81 -8.52 2.42 -9.85
N ALA A 82 -8.71 3.55 -9.17
CA ALA A 82 -9.80 4.48 -9.46
C ALA A 82 -9.61 5.23 -10.80
N ALA A 83 -8.38 5.63 -11.13
CA ALA A 83 -8.07 6.26 -12.41
C ALA A 83 -8.26 5.28 -13.59
N ALA A 84 -7.90 4.01 -13.39
CA ALA A 84 -8.08 2.94 -14.38
C ALA A 84 -9.55 2.61 -14.64
N ALA A 85 -10.44 2.82 -13.66
CA ALA A 85 -11.88 2.59 -13.82
C ALA A 85 -12.52 3.44 -14.92
N GLY A 86 -11.88 4.55 -15.33
CA GLY A 86 -12.29 5.36 -16.49
C GLY A 86 -11.95 4.76 -17.85
N GLY A 87 -11.30 3.58 -17.91
CA GLY A 87 -11.02 2.84 -19.15
C GLY A 87 -9.89 3.39 -20.03
N HIS A 88 -9.27 4.51 -19.64
CA HIS A 88 -8.21 5.17 -20.43
C HIS A 88 -6.79 4.86 -19.98
N LEU A 89 -6.62 4.05 -18.92
CA LEU A 89 -5.32 3.74 -18.33
C LEU A 89 -4.90 2.31 -18.67
N THR A 90 -3.77 2.17 -19.33
CA THR A 90 -3.14 0.86 -19.60
C THR A 90 -2.21 0.45 -18.46
N MET A 91 -1.93 -0.85 -18.34
CA MET A 91 -0.94 -1.37 -17.39
C MET A 91 0.45 -0.71 -17.55
N ALA A 92 0.88 -0.43 -18.79
CA ALA A 92 2.14 0.25 -19.06
C ALA A 92 2.16 1.69 -18.52
N GLN A 93 1.05 2.44 -18.69
CA GLN A 93 0.92 3.80 -18.13
C GLN A 93 0.86 3.79 -16.60
N ALA A 94 0.21 2.79 -16.00
CA ALA A 94 0.20 2.60 -14.55
C ALA A 94 1.62 2.40 -14.01
N ILE A 95 2.39 1.49 -14.62
CA ILE A 95 3.80 1.25 -14.28
C ILE A 95 4.63 2.53 -14.43
N GLY A 96 4.47 3.23 -15.56
CA GLY A 96 5.15 4.51 -15.82
C GLY A 96 4.82 5.57 -14.77
N THR A 97 3.57 5.64 -14.32
CA THR A 97 3.14 6.58 -13.27
C THR A 97 3.76 6.23 -11.92
N PHE A 98 3.84 4.95 -11.56
CA PHE A 98 4.53 4.51 -10.34
C PHE A 98 6.02 4.81 -10.39
N LEU A 99 6.70 4.51 -11.51
CA LEU A 99 8.12 4.80 -11.67
C LEU A 99 8.41 6.31 -11.63
N PHE A 100 7.60 7.10 -12.33
CA PHE A 100 7.72 8.55 -12.31
C PHE A 100 7.50 9.11 -10.91
N SER A 101 6.48 8.63 -10.20
CA SER A 101 6.23 9.01 -8.80
C SER A 101 7.39 8.60 -7.89
N ALA A 102 7.98 7.42 -8.10
CA ALA A 102 9.14 6.96 -7.34
C ALA A 102 10.37 7.87 -7.56
N VAL A 103 10.64 8.28 -8.80
CA VAL A 103 11.71 9.24 -9.11
C VAL A 103 11.46 10.57 -8.43
N LEU A 104 10.23 11.09 -8.49
CA LEU A 104 9.87 12.33 -7.78
C LEU A 104 10.02 12.20 -6.26
N MET A 105 9.63 11.07 -5.68
CA MET A 105 9.82 10.81 -4.25
C MET A 105 11.30 10.75 -3.86
N VAL A 106 12.14 10.14 -4.69
CA VAL A 106 13.60 10.10 -4.50
C VAL A 106 14.18 11.51 -4.54
N ILE A 107 13.83 12.30 -5.56
CA ILE A 107 14.28 13.70 -5.68
C ILE A 107 13.81 14.52 -4.48
N ALA A 108 12.54 14.41 -4.09
CA ALA A 108 11.98 15.11 -2.95
C ALA A 108 12.65 14.70 -1.63
N GLY A 109 12.94 13.41 -1.45
CA GLY A 109 13.63 12.86 -0.30
C GLY A 109 15.07 13.39 -0.17
N PHE A 110 15.84 13.36 -1.26
CA PHE A 110 17.22 13.86 -1.27
C PHE A 110 17.32 15.39 -1.22
N SER A 111 16.30 16.11 -1.67
CA SER A 111 16.30 17.58 -1.66
C SER A 111 16.27 18.20 -0.26
N GLY A 112 15.89 17.46 0.79
CA GLY A 112 15.63 17.98 2.14
C GLY A 112 14.42 18.94 2.21
N GLY A 113 13.80 19.28 1.08
CA GLY A 113 12.64 20.15 0.99
C GLY A 113 11.41 19.53 1.65
N PHE A 114 11.24 18.22 1.52
CA PHE A 114 10.15 17.49 2.17
C PHE A 114 10.18 17.64 3.70
N GLU A 115 11.36 17.50 4.32
CA GLU A 115 11.52 17.68 5.76
C GLU A 115 11.15 19.10 6.20
N ARG A 116 11.54 20.12 5.41
CA ARG A 116 11.22 21.52 5.69
C ARG A 116 9.73 21.82 5.58
N VAL A 117 9.03 21.21 4.62
CA VAL A 117 7.57 21.34 4.47
C VAL A 117 6.85 20.61 5.59
N MET A 118 7.26 19.38 5.91
CA MET A 118 6.67 18.60 7.01
C MET A 118 6.78 19.30 8.36
N LYS A 119 7.90 20.00 8.62
CA LYS A 119 8.07 20.82 9.83
C LYS A 119 7.08 21.99 9.95
N ARG A 120 6.45 22.41 8.85
CA ARG A 120 5.45 23.48 8.81
C ARG A 120 4.01 22.95 8.76
N LEU A 121 3.84 21.65 8.50
CA LEU A 121 2.52 21.05 8.32
C LEU A 121 1.88 20.82 9.70
N PRO A 122 0.73 21.46 10.02
CA PRO A 122 0.04 21.21 11.27
C PRO A 122 -0.44 19.76 11.32
N LEU A 123 -0.21 19.08 12.43
CA LEU A 123 -0.66 17.69 12.61
C LEU A 123 -2.15 17.48 12.26
N PRO A 124 -3.09 18.38 12.64
CA PRO A 124 -4.50 18.23 12.27
C PRO A 124 -4.77 18.20 10.77
N LEU A 125 -3.98 18.93 9.97
CA LEU A 125 -4.09 18.92 8.50
C LEU A 125 -3.61 17.59 7.93
N ALA A 126 -2.52 17.03 8.45
CA ALA A 126 -2.04 15.71 8.05
C ALA A 126 -3.10 14.62 8.35
N SER A 127 -3.70 14.68 9.54
CA SER A 127 -4.80 13.78 9.94
C SER A 127 -6.03 13.93 9.04
N ALA A 128 -6.41 15.17 8.71
CA ALA A 128 -7.54 15.45 7.83
C ALA A 128 -7.32 14.95 6.40
N LEU A 129 -6.10 15.07 5.87
CA LEU A 129 -5.74 14.54 4.55
C LEU A 129 -5.85 13.01 4.52
N LEU A 130 -5.31 12.32 5.53
CA LEU A 130 -5.43 10.87 5.66
C LEU A 130 -6.91 10.45 5.77
N ALA A 131 -7.68 11.14 6.62
CA ALA A 131 -9.10 10.88 6.80
C ALA A 131 -9.89 11.06 5.49
N GLY A 132 -9.59 12.09 4.69
CA GLY A 132 -10.27 12.31 3.41
C GLY A 132 -10.06 11.16 2.41
N VAL A 133 -8.82 10.66 2.30
CA VAL A 133 -8.51 9.53 1.41
C VAL A 133 -9.19 8.25 1.90
N LEU A 134 -9.12 7.96 3.21
CA LEU A 134 -9.73 6.76 3.80
C LEU A 134 -11.26 6.83 3.78
N ALA A 135 -11.85 8.00 4.02
CA ALA A 135 -13.30 8.18 4.00
C ALA A 135 -13.88 7.89 2.61
N LYS A 136 -13.24 8.39 1.55
CA LYS A 136 -13.65 8.07 0.18
C LYS A 136 -13.58 6.56 -0.07
N PHE A 137 -12.48 5.93 0.31
CA PHE A 137 -12.30 4.49 0.17
C PHE A 137 -13.37 3.69 0.93
N ALA A 138 -13.66 4.08 2.17
CA ALA A 138 -14.71 3.44 2.98
C ALA A 138 -16.09 3.61 2.33
N MET A 139 -16.41 4.81 1.84
CA MET A 139 -17.68 5.07 1.13
C MET A 139 -17.80 4.22 -0.14
N ASP A 140 -16.74 4.13 -0.95
CA ASP A 140 -16.71 3.33 -2.18
C ASP A 140 -16.96 1.82 -1.87
N ALA A 141 -16.48 1.33 -0.73
CA ALA A 141 -16.76 -0.05 -0.28
C ALA A 141 -18.26 -0.28 0.00
N PHE A 142 -18.97 0.69 0.59
CA PHE A 142 -20.41 0.58 0.86
C PHE A 142 -21.27 0.65 -0.42
N VAL A 143 -20.79 1.29 -1.49
CA VAL A 143 -21.48 1.32 -2.79
C VAL A 143 -21.58 -0.09 -3.43
N VAL A 144 -20.75 -1.05 -2.98
CA VAL A 144 -20.80 -2.45 -3.44
C VAL A 144 -21.88 -3.27 -2.72
N VAL A 145 -22.40 -2.79 -1.58
CA VAL A 145 -23.43 -3.48 -0.78
C VAL A 145 -24.67 -3.90 -1.59
N PRO A 146 -25.24 -3.07 -2.49
CA PRO A 146 -26.40 -3.48 -3.27
C PRO A 146 -26.09 -4.60 -4.28
N LYS A 147 -24.81 -4.77 -4.65
CA LYS A 147 -24.38 -5.77 -5.66
C LYS A 147 -24.18 -7.16 -5.06
N ASN A 148 -23.80 -7.27 -3.78
CA ASN A 148 -23.59 -8.54 -3.08
C ASN A 148 -23.94 -8.43 -1.58
N PRO A 149 -25.23 -8.24 -1.22
CA PRO A 149 -25.63 -7.90 0.14
C PRO A 149 -25.31 -8.99 1.16
N LEU A 150 -25.46 -10.27 0.79
CA LEU A 150 -25.15 -11.41 1.66
C LEU A 150 -23.66 -11.49 2.07
N LEU A 151 -22.76 -11.15 1.15
CA LEU A 151 -21.32 -11.20 1.40
C LEU A 151 -20.87 -10.02 2.28
N VAL A 152 -21.41 -8.82 2.06
CA VAL A 152 -21.05 -7.67 2.88
C VAL A 152 -21.65 -7.78 4.29
N LEU A 153 -22.89 -8.25 4.42
CA LEU A 153 -23.53 -8.46 5.72
C LEU A 153 -22.84 -9.54 6.55
N SER A 154 -22.39 -10.63 5.93
CA SER A 154 -21.67 -11.69 6.66
C SER A 154 -20.28 -11.24 7.11
N MET A 155 -19.58 -10.41 6.32
CA MET A 155 -18.30 -9.82 6.71
C MET A 155 -18.44 -8.77 7.82
N ALA A 156 -19.56 -8.02 7.87
CA ALA A 156 -19.80 -7.02 8.91
C ALA A 156 -20.30 -7.59 10.25
N ALA A 157 -20.87 -8.81 10.22
CA ALA A 157 -21.36 -9.50 11.41
C ALA A 157 -20.30 -10.36 12.12
N ALA A 158 -19.16 -10.62 11.47
CA ALA A 158 -18.02 -11.36 12.00
C ALA A 158 -17.00 -10.43 12.69
#